data_AF-A0A319D5W2-F1
#
_entry.id   AF-A0A319D5W2-F1
#
_cell.length_a   1.000
_cell.length_b   1.000
_cell.length_c   1.000
_cell.angle_alpha   90.00
_cell.angle_beta   90.00
_cell.angle_gamma   90.00
#
_symmetry.space_group_name_H-M   'P 1'
#
loop_
_entity.id
_entity.type
_entity.pdbx_description
1 polymer ?
#
loop_
_entity_poly.entity_id
_entity_poly.type
_entity_poly.pdbx_seq_one_letter_code
_entity_poly.pdbx_strand_id
1 'polypeptide(L)'
;MAPTRKKWSKGKVKDKAQHAVVLEKQTAERLNKDVQSYRLITVATLVDRLKINGSLARQALADLEEKGQIKKVVGHSKMNIYSTSYSATNSKDDKKEMVTNHWIARAVTAE
;
A
#
# COMPACT_ATOMS: atom_id res chain seq x y z
N MET A 1 0.06 47.03 40.88
CA MET A 1 0.51 45.82 40.15
C MET A 1 -0.21 44.63 40.75
N ALA A 2 -1.17 44.03 40.04
CA ALA A 2 -1.98 42.92 40.58
C ALA A 2 -1.17 41.61 40.57
N PRO A 3 -1.33 40.72 41.58
CA PRO A 3 -0.56 39.48 41.67
C PRO A 3 -1.01 38.49 40.59
N THR A 4 -0.08 38.10 39.72
CA THR A 4 -0.32 37.16 38.63
C THR A 4 -0.57 35.76 39.18
N ARG A 5 -1.80 35.27 39.02
CA ARG A 5 -2.25 33.97 39.51
C ARG A 5 -1.53 32.84 38.77
N LYS A 6 -0.88 31.91 39.50
CA LYS A 6 -0.14 30.78 38.92
C LYS A 6 -1.04 29.95 38.01
N LYS A 7 -0.70 29.92 36.72
CA LYS A 7 -1.34 29.04 35.73
C LYS A 7 -0.71 27.67 35.89
N TRP A 8 -1.44 26.75 36.53
CA TRP A 8 -1.08 25.33 36.56
C TRP A 8 -1.28 24.76 35.15
N SER A 9 -0.34 25.02 34.25
CA SER A 9 -0.36 24.42 32.92
C SER A 9 0.00 22.95 33.05
N LYS A 10 -1.02 22.11 33.08
CA LYS A 10 -0.86 20.67 32.86
C LYS A 10 -0.42 20.46 31.43
N GLY A 11 0.68 19.75 31.22
CA GLY A 11 1.10 19.43 29.87
C GLY A 11 2.27 18.46 29.78
N LYS A 12 2.16 17.28 30.40
CA LYS A 12 2.97 16.15 29.91
C LYS A 12 2.37 15.75 28.56
N VAL A 13 2.88 16.35 27.50
CA VAL A 13 2.51 16.04 26.12
C VAL A 13 2.98 14.61 25.85
N LYS A 14 2.09 13.78 25.30
CA LYS A 14 2.43 12.41 24.90
C LYS A 14 3.59 12.47 23.90
N ASP A 15 4.62 11.67 24.14
CA ASP A 15 5.78 11.59 23.24
C ASP A 15 5.34 11.29 21.81
N LYS A 16 6.04 11.94 20.86
CA LYS A 16 5.75 11.81 19.43
C LYS A 16 5.95 10.36 19.01
N ALA A 17 4.99 9.80 18.27
CA ALA A 17 5.16 8.50 17.65
C ALA A 17 6.35 8.58 16.66
N GLN A 18 7.29 7.64 16.79
CA GLN A 18 8.44 7.58 15.90
C GLN A 18 8.07 6.81 14.63
N HIS A 19 8.26 7.46 13.48
CA HIS A 19 8.01 6.88 12.16
C HIS A 19 9.34 6.72 11.40
N ALA A 20 9.50 5.60 10.70
CA ALA A 20 10.67 5.37 9.87
C ALA A 20 10.65 6.30 8.64
N VAL A 21 11.80 6.91 8.35
CA VAL A 21 12.03 7.85 7.22
C VAL A 21 12.86 7.20 6.11
N VAL A 22 13.38 5.98 6.34
CA VAL A 22 14.14 5.21 5.35
C VAL A 22 13.44 3.87 5.12
N LEU A 23 13.34 3.47 3.86
CA LEU A 23 12.86 2.13 3.48
C LEU A 23 14.01 1.14 3.63
N GLU A 24 13.93 0.31 4.67
CA GLU A 24 14.79 -0.85 4.82
C GLU A 24 14.23 -2.02 3.98
N LYS A 25 15.10 -2.98 3.63
CA LYS A 25 14.68 -4.14 2.82
C LYS A 25 13.51 -4.90 3.46
N GLN A 26 13.50 -5.00 4.80
CA GLN A 26 12.42 -5.65 5.53
C GLN A 26 11.07 -4.91 5.43
N THR A 27 11.08 -3.58 5.44
CA THR A 27 9.83 -2.80 5.33
C THR A 27 9.31 -2.78 3.89
N ALA A 28 10.20 -2.79 2.90
CA ALA A 28 9.83 -2.92 1.49
C ALA A 28 9.14 -4.26 1.17
N GLU A 29 9.65 -5.37 1.70
CA GLU A 29 9.01 -6.68 1.52
C GLU A 29 7.63 -6.78 2.19
N ARG A 30 7.48 -6.18 3.39
CA ARG A 30 6.20 -6.12 4.09
C ARG A 30 5.19 -5.28 3.32
N LEU A 31 5.61 -4.13 2.80
CA LEU A 31 4.76 -3.23 2.02
C LEU A 31 4.14 -3.94 0.82
N ASN A 32 4.92 -4.72 0.07
CA ASN A 32 4.41 -5.46 -1.09
C ASN A 32 3.36 -6.54 -0.73
N LYS A 33 3.54 -7.23 0.41
CA LYS A 33 2.59 -8.25 0.89
C LYS A 33 1.31 -7.62 1.42
N ASP A 34 1.46 -6.61 2.25
CA ASP A 34 0.36 -5.96 2.95
C ASP A 34 -0.56 -5.21 2.00
N VAL A 35 0.01 -4.55 0.98
CA VAL A 35 -0.76 -3.81 -0.04
C VAL A 35 -1.71 -4.73 -0.82
N GLN A 36 -1.32 -5.99 -1.07
CA GLN A 36 -2.18 -6.95 -1.76
C GLN A 36 -3.34 -7.45 -0.89
N SER A 37 -3.15 -7.50 0.44
CA SER A 37 -4.17 -7.91 1.40
C SER A 37 -5.24 -6.83 1.62
N TYR A 38 -4.86 -5.55 1.47
CA TYR A 38 -5.75 -4.44 1.80
C TYR A 38 -6.73 -4.10 0.70
N ARG A 39 -8.02 -4.09 1.06
CA ARG A 39 -9.09 -3.59 0.20
C ARG A 39 -9.10 -2.06 0.07
N LEU A 40 -8.72 -1.34 1.13
CA LEU A 40 -8.61 0.12 1.14
C LEU A 40 -7.16 0.52 1.37
N ILE A 41 -6.61 1.27 0.43
CA ILE A 41 -5.21 1.70 0.46
C ILE A 41 -5.19 3.23 0.44
N THR A 42 -4.68 3.84 1.51
CA THR A 42 -4.50 5.29 1.66
C THR A 42 -3.18 5.60 2.38
N VAL A 43 -2.78 6.87 2.37
CA VAL A 43 -1.59 7.32 3.12
C VAL A 43 -1.73 6.99 4.62
N ALA A 44 -2.92 7.20 5.20
CA ALA A 44 -3.17 6.96 6.63
C ALA A 44 -3.02 5.48 7.00
N THR A 45 -3.56 4.58 6.18
CA THR A 45 -3.48 3.13 6.43
C THR A 45 -2.03 2.63 6.46
N LEU A 46 -1.15 3.20 5.63
CA LEU A 46 0.26 2.82 5.62
C LEU A 46 1.02 3.37 6.84
N VAL A 47 0.74 4.60 7.25
CA VAL A 47 1.36 5.22 8.44
C VAL A 47 1.00 4.45 9.71
N ASP A 48 -0.26 4.03 9.85
CA ASP A 48 -0.72 3.31 11.04
C ASP A 48 -0.13 1.90 11.15
N ARG A 49 -0.01 1.19 10.02
CA ARG A 49 0.40 -0.22 9.98
C ARG A 49 1.92 -0.40 9.87
N LEU A 50 2.54 0.21 8.87
CA LEU A 50 3.96 0.05 8.56
C LEU A 50 4.85 1.03 9.34
N LYS A 51 4.25 1.97 10.09
CA LYS A 51 4.94 3.00 10.87
C LYS A 51 5.94 3.81 10.02
N ILE A 52 5.61 4.02 8.75
CA ILE A 52 6.39 4.86 7.83
C ILE A 52 5.88 6.30 7.85
N ASN A 53 6.75 7.24 7.47
CA ASN A 53 6.35 8.63 7.31
C ASN A 53 5.35 8.81 6.15
N GLY A 54 4.45 9.80 6.26
CA GLY A 54 3.44 10.09 5.25
C GLY A 54 4.02 10.55 3.91
N SER A 55 5.21 11.17 3.90
CA SER A 55 5.92 11.52 2.65
C SER A 55 6.33 10.27 1.88
N LEU A 56 6.95 9.31 2.56
CA LEU A 56 7.35 8.02 1.97
C LEU A 56 6.14 7.23 1.48
N ALA A 57 5.05 7.21 2.26
CA ALA A 57 3.83 6.52 1.87
C ALA A 57 3.26 7.07 0.54
N ARG A 58 3.35 8.39 0.30
CA ARG A 58 2.89 8.98 -0.98
C ARG A 58 3.78 8.56 -2.15
N GLN A 59 5.09 8.56 -1.97
CA GLN A 59 6.03 8.09 -3.01
C GLN A 59 5.84 6.61 -3.30
N ALA A 60 5.76 5.78 -2.26
CA ALA A 60 5.55 4.35 -2.42
C ALA A 60 4.24 4.02 -3.16
N LEU A 61 3.16 4.78 -2.92
CA LEU A 61 1.91 4.60 -3.67
C LEU A 61 2.06 4.97 -5.15
N ALA A 62 2.84 6.00 -5.48
CA ALA A 62 3.13 6.34 -6.88
C ALA A 62 3.92 5.22 -7.57
N ASP A 63 4.96 4.68 -6.90
CA ASP A 63 5.76 3.57 -7.45
C ASP A 63 4.93 2.29 -7.65
N LEU A 64 3.97 2.04 -6.75
CA LEU A 64 3.06 0.88 -6.84
C LEU A 64 2.00 1.06 -7.93
N GLU A 65 1.58 2.29 -8.17
CA GLU A 65 0.68 2.68 -9.26
C GLU A 65 1.38 2.48 -10.61
N GLU A 66 2.64 2.91 -10.75
CA GLU A 66 3.47 2.67 -11.94
C GLU A 66 3.71 1.18 -12.21
N LYS A 67 3.94 0.39 -11.15
CA LYS A 67 4.06 -1.08 -11.24
C LYS A 67 2.74 -1.78 -11.53
N GLY A 68 1.61 -1.07 -11.52
CA GLY A 68 0.28 -1.63 -11.81
C GLY A 68 -0.27 -2.56 -10.73
N GLN A 69 0.28 -2.53 -9.51
CA GLN A 69 -0.20 -3.39 -8.41
C GLN A 69 -1.46 -2.84 -7.74
N ILE A 70 -1.67 -1.52 -7.83
CA ILE A 70 -2.82 -0.82 -7.25
C ILE A 70 -3.46 0.07 -8.31
N LYS A 71 -4.78 0.25 -8.21
CA LYS A 71 -5.51 1.19 -9.06
C LYS A 71 -6.03 2.35 -8.23
N LYS A 72 -5.89 3.56 -8.75
CA LYS A 72 -6.47 4.76 -8.16
C LYS A 72 -7.97 4.76 -8.42
N VAL A 73 -8.76 4.82 -7.35
CA VAL A 73 -10.24 4.88 -7.44
C VAL A 73 -10.68 6.34 -7.49
N VAL A 74 -10.15 7.15 -6.57
CA VAL A 74 -10.51 8.56 -6.44
C VAL A 74 -9.24 9.39 -6.25
N GLY A 75 -9.11 10.45 -7.04
CA GLY A 75 -8.09 11.48 -6.88
C GLY A 75 -8.69 12.79 -6.41
N HIS A 76 -8.31 13.22 -5.21
CA HIS A 76 -8.62 14.54 -4.68
C HIS A 76 -7.34 15.19 -4.13
N SER A 77 -7.22 16.52 -4.19
CA SER A 77 -6.02 17.25 -3.76
C SER A 77 -5.56 16.93 -2.33
N LYS A 78 -6.52 16.63 -1.45
CA LYS A 78 -6.28 16.30 -0.03
C LYS A 78 -6.17 14.80 0.24
N MET A 79 -6.68 13.94 -0.64
CA MET A 79 -6.80 12.51 -0.38
C MET A 79 -6.82 11.72 -1.68
N ASN A 80 -5.87 10.78 -1.81
CA ASN A 80 -5.88 9.78 -2.86
C ASN A 80 -6.34 8.45 -2.26
N ILE A 81 -7.32 7.83 -2.91
CA ILE A 81 -7.87 6.54 -2.50
C ILE A 81 -7.48 5.52 -3.56
N TYR A 82 -6.79 4.48 -3.11
CA TYR A 82 -6.36 3.36 -3.92
C TYR A 82 -7.09 2.08 -3.48
N SER A 83 -7.27 1.18 -4.44
CA SER A 83 -7.77 -0.17 -4.18
C SER A 83 -6.90 -1.19 -4.89
N THR A 84 -6.66 -2.33 -4.24
CA THR A 84 -6.22 -3.53 -4.94
C THR A 84 -7.34 -3.99 -5.87
N SER A 85 -7.05 -4.26 -7.14
CA SER A 85 -8.07 -4.72 -8.08
C SER A 85 -8.51 -6.15 -7.70
N TYR A 86 -9.69 -6.28 -7.10
CA TYR A 86 -10.35 -7.59 -6.95
C TYR A 86 -11.15 -8.00 -8.20
N SER A 87 -10.90 -7.41 -9.36
CA SER A 87 -11.46 -7.86 -10.63
C SER A 87 -10.35 -8.35 -11.55
N ALA A 88 -10.29 -9.68 -11.66
CA ALA A 88 -10.04 -10.50 -12.84
C ALA A 88 -9.24 -9.86 -13.99
N THR A 89 -8.22 -10.60 -14.42
CA THR A 89 -7.38 -10.46 -15.63
C THR A 89 -5.91 -10.14 -15.39
N ASN A 90 -5.10 -11.11 -15.84
CA ASN A 90 -3.72 -11.04 -16.31
C ASN A 90 -2.66 -11.57 -15.33
N SER A 91 -1.96 -12.61 -15.81
CA SER A 91 -0.71 -13.25 -15.35
C SER A 91 -0.75 -14.60 -14.62
N LYS A 92 -1.90 -15.09 -14.12
CA LYS A 92 -2.02 -16.50 -13.64
C LYS A 92 -2.89 -17.40 -14.53
N ASP A 93 -3.86 -16.82 -15.24
CA ASP A 93 -4.73 -17.56 -16.15
C ASP A 93 -4.06 -17.82 -17.51
N ASP A 94 -3.16 -16.94 -17.96
CA ASP A 94 -2.42 -17.09 -19.24
C ASP A 94 -1.52 -18.34 -19.27
N LYS A 95 -0.90 -18.68 -18.12
CA LYS A 95 -0.09 -19.91 -18.00
C LYS A 95 -0.95 -21.16 -17.99
N LYS A 96 -2.18 -21.08 -17.50
CA LYS A 96 -3.09 -22.22 -17.44
C LYS A 96 -3.65 -22.52 -18.83
N GLU A 97 -4.07 -21.49 -19.57
CA GLU A 97 -4.50 -21.64 -20.97
C GLU A 97 -3.36 -22.12 -21.90
N MET A 98 -2.13 -21.62 -21.74
CA MET A 98 -1.00 -22.10 -22.55
C MET A 98 -0.65 -23.57 -22.31
N VAL A 99 -0.73 -24.06 -21.07
CA VAL A 99 -0.46 -25.47 -20.75
C VAL A 99 -1.57 -26.39 -21.27
N THR A 100 -2.83 -25.98 -21.14
CA THR A 100 -3.98 -26.75 -21.64
C THR A 100 -3.99 -26.83 -23.17
N ASN A 101 -3.70 -25.73 -23.87
CA ASN A 101 -3.60 -25.71 -25.33
C ASN A 101 -2.39 -26.51 -25.84
N HIS A 102 -1.27 -26.51 -25.12
CA HIS A 102 -0.10 -27.33 -25.48
C HIS A 102 -0.41 -28.83 -25.40
N TRP A 103 -1.18 -29.28 -24.40
CA TRP A 103 -1.52 -30.70 -24.24
C TRP A 103 -2.55 -31.17 -25.28
N ILE A 104 -3.56 -30.34 -25.60
CA ILE A 104 -4.54 -30.62 -26.66
C ILE A 104 -3.87 -30.67 -28.04
N ALA A 105 -2.99 -29.70 -28.35
CA ALA A 105 -2.27 -29.67 -29.62
C ALA A 105 -1.39 -30.93 -29.83
N ARG A 106 -0.81 -31.46 -28.76
CA ARG A 106 0.00 -32.69 -28.80
C ARG A 106 -0.83 -33.96 -28.98
N ALA A 107 -2.07 -33.96 -28.50
CA ALA A 107 -3.00 -35.08 -28.65
C ALA A 107 -3.62 -35.15 -30.07
N VAL A 108 -3.87 -34.00 -30.71
CA VAL A 108 -4.44 -33.94 -32.07
C VAL A 108 -3.42 -34.32 -33.16
N THR A 109 -2.11 -34.14 -32.92
CA THR A 109 -1.05 -34.51 -33.87
C THR A 109 -0.56 -35.95 -33.77
N ALA A 110 -1.22 -36.81 -32.98
CA ALA A 110 -0.82 -38.20 -32.74
C ALA A 110 -1.64 -39.24 -33.50
N GLU A 111 -2.37 -38.81 -34.54
CA GLU A 111 -3.16 -39.67 -35.45
C GLU A 111 -2.55 -39.69 -36.86
#